data_AF-A0A317QIH8-F1
#
_entry.id   AF-A0A317QIH8-F1
#
_cell.length_a   1.000
_cell.length_b   1.000
_cell.length_c   1.000
_cell.angle_alpha   90.00
_cell.angle_beta   90.00
_cell.angle_gamma   90.00
#
_symmetry.space_group_name_H-M   'P 1'
#
loop_
_entity.id
_entity.type
_entity.pdbx_description
1 polymer ?
#
loop_
_entity_poly.entity_id
_entity_poly.type
_entity_poly.pdbx_seq_one_letter_code
_entity_poly.pdbx_strand_id
1 'polypeptide(L)'
;MVWAGKAWAALQALNDYAAQKSAGKHNLNFYRFCADPPPGSLTINPSWVAIGESDSTRNDPTTRSARMFPVPTAVNSSGTAFMEAHIKVQRRGGLAPRIHYVDDSQQSGMVYVGYFGRHLPLPD
;
A
#
# COMPACT_ATOMS: atom_id res chain seq x y z
N MET A 1 -13.20 -16.52 9.57
CA MET A 1 -12.07 -15.57 9.63
C MET A 1 -11.89 -14.91 8.26
N VAL A 2 -12.48 -13.72 8.03
CA VAL A 2 -12.57 -13.12 6.69
C VAL A 2 -11.45 -12.12 6.39
N TRP A 3 -10.89 -11.46 7.40
CA TRP A 3 -9.89 -10.39 7.21
C TRP A 3 -8.50 -10.94 6.84
N ALA A 4 -8.09 -12.08 7.41
CA ALA A 4 -6.78 -12.69 7.13
C ALA A 4 -6.66 -13.13 5.67
N GLY A 5 -7.70 -13.75 5.11
CA GLY A 5 -7.73 -14.12 3.69
C GLY A 5 -7.68 -12.91 2.76
N LYS A 6 -8.36 -11.81 3.12
CA LYS A 6 -8.27 -10.54 2.37
C LYS A 6 -6.89 -9.91 2.43
N ALA A 7 -6.25 -9.94 3.61
CA ALA A 7 -4.89 -9.45 3.76
C ALA A 7 -3.91 -10.29 2.93
N TRP A 8 -4.04 -11.61 2.96
CA TRP A 8 -3.23 -12.51 2.14
C TRP A 8 -3.41 -12.25 0.63
N ALA A 9 -4.65 -12.10 0.16
CA ALA A 9 -4.93 -11.73 -1.22
C ALA A 9 -4.29 -10.38 -1.61
N ALA A 10 -4.36 -9.38 -0.71
CA ALA A 10 -3.73 -8.08 -0.93
C ALA A 10 -2.20 -8.16 -1.04
N LEU A 11 -1.54 -8.95 -0.19
CA LEU A 11 -0.10 -9.15 -0.24
C LEU A 11 0.34 -9.88 -1.53
N GLN A 12 -0.41 -10.90 -1.95
CA GLN A 12 -0.16 -11.58 -3.22
C GLN A 12 -0.33 -10.63 -4.42
N ALA A 13 -1.37 -9.79 -4.40
CA ALA A 13 -1.60 -8.80 -5.46
C ALA A 13 -0.49 -7.74 -5.51
N LEU A 14 0.02 -7.26 -4.36
CA LEU A 14 1.17 -6.34 -4.32
C LEU A 14 2.44 -7.00 -4.88
N ASN A 15 2.68 -8.27 -4.56
CA ASN A 15 3.83 -9.01 -5.08
C ASN A 15 3.76 -9.19 -6.60
N ASP A 16 2.59 -9.59 -7.12
CA ASP A 16 2.39 -9.75 -8.57
C ASP A 16 2.49 -8.41 -9.32
N TYR A 17 1.88 -7.35 -8.76
CA TYR A 17 2.05 -5.98 -9.26
C TYR A 17 3.53 -5.57 -9.36
N ALA A 18 4.31 -5.78 -8.30
CA ALA A 18 5.72 -5.41 -8.27
C ALA A 18 6.52 -6.22 -9.30
N ALA A 19 6.28 -7.53 -9.39
CA ALA A 19 6.94 -8.42 -10.33
C ALA A 19 6.64 -8.05 -11.79
N GLN A 20 5.39 -7.72 -12.11
CA GLN A 20 5.01 -7.32 -13.47
C GLN A 20 5.55 -5.93 -13.83
N LYS A 21 5.51 -4.97 -12.90
CA LYS A 21 6.04 -3.62 -13.11
C LYS A 21 7.55 -3.62 -13.32
N SER A 22 8.28 -4.35 -12.48
CA SER A 22 9.75 -4.49 -12.59
C SER A 22 10.19 -5.23 -13.86
N ALA A 23 9.37 -6.17 -14.35
CA ALA A 23 9.57 -6.80 -15.65
C ALA A 23 9.16 -5.92 -16.86
N GLY A 24 8.74 -4.67 -16.63
CA GLY A 24 8.36 -3.73 -17.69
C GLY A 24 7.01 -4.03 -18.36
N LYS A 25 6.18 -4.90 -17.79
CA LYS A 25 4.89 -5.29 -18.38
C LYS A 25 3.81 -4.21 -18.28
N HIS A 26 3.97 -3.27 -17.33
CA HIS A 26 3.11 -2.11 -17.19
C HIS A 26 3.82 -1.00 -16.40
N ASN A 27 3.27 0.22 -16.46
CA ASN A 27 3.72 1.36 -15.65
C ASN A 27 2.60 1.95 -14.78
N LEU A 28 1.55 1.18 -14.51
CA LEU A 28 0.41 1.58 -13.69
C LEU A 28 0.81 1.78 -12.21
N ASN A 29 -0.01 2.55 -11.47
CA ASN A 29 -0.04 2.46 -10.01
C ASN A 29 -0.89 1.26 -9.58
N PHE A 30 -0.78 0.84 -8.31
CA PHE A 30 -1.46 -0.37 -7.83
C PHE A 30 -3.00 -0.30 -7.95
N TYR A 31 -3.61 0.88 -7.75
CA TYR A 31 -5.05 1.05 -7.95
C TYR A 31 -5.45 0.76 -9.40
N ARG A 32 -4.73 1.33 -10.37
CA ARG A 32 -4.99 1.13 -11.80
C ARG A 32 -4.71 -0.31 -12.22
N PHE A 33 -3.66 -0.92 -11.70
CA PHE A 33 -3.37 -2.34 -11.90
C PHE A 33 -4.53 -3.23 -11.42
N CYS A 34 -5.12 -2.94 -10.26
CA CYS A 34 -6.29 -3.69 -9.78
C CYS A 34 -7.55 -3.42 -10.62
N ALA A 35 -7.70 -2.21 -11.16
CA ALA A 35 -8.90 -1.79 -11.90
C ALA A 35 -8.94 -2.32 -13.33
N ASP A 36 -7.79 -2.41 -13.98
CA ASP A 36 -7.63 -2.89 -15.35
C ASP A 36 -6.34 -3.73 -15.45
N PRO A 37 -6.35 -4.95 -14.88
CA PRO A 37 -5.15 -5.77 -14.80
C PRO A 37 -4.79 -6.42 -16.13
N PRO A 38 -3.49 -6.59 -16.41
CA PRO A 38 -3.05 -7.55 -17.42
C PRO A 38 -3.66 -8.95 -17.18
N PRO A 39 -3.93 -9.74 -18.23
CA PRO A 39 -4.49 -11.08 -18.08
C PRO A 39 -3.65 -11.97 -17.16
N GLY A 40 -4.31 -12.71 -16.26
CA GLY A 40 -3.66 -13.62 -15.32
C GLY A 40 -3.10 -12.95 -14.05
N SER A 41 -3.24 -11.63 -13.90
CA SER A 41 -2.79 -10.93 -12.69
C SER A 41 -3.62 -11.29 -11.45
N LEU A 42 -2.96 -11.36 -10.31
CA LEU A 42 -3.59 -11.40 -8.99
C LEU A 42 -3.99 -10.00 -8.58
N THR A 43 -5.28 -9.79 -8.34
CA THR A 43 -5.83 -8.48 -7.95
C THR A 43 -6.72 -8.57 -6.73
N ILE A 44 -6.97 -7.40 -6.14
CA ILE A 44 -8.02 -7.19 -5.14
C ILE A 44 -9.03 -6.18 -5.69
N ASN A 45 -10.16 -6.03 -4.99
CA ASN A 45 -11.14 -5.02 -5.37
C ASN A 45 -10.50 -3.61 -5.32
N PRO A 46 -10.52 -2.83 -6.42
CA PRO A 46 -9.88 -1.51 -6.48
C PRO A 46 -10.39 -0.53 -5.42
N SER A 47 -11.65 -0.67 -4.96
CA SER A 47 -12.22 0.17 -3.91
C SER A 47 -11.57 0.00 -2.53
N TRP A 48 -10.70 -1.01 -2.38
CA TRP A 48 -9.91 -1.21 -1.16
C TRP A 48 -8.63 -0.37 -1.19
N VAL A 49 -8.15 0.03 -2.36
CA VAL A 49 -6.89 0.75 -2.53
C VAL A 49 -7.14 2.26 -2.38
N ALA A 50 -6.39 2.89 -1.49
CA ALA A 50 -6.20 4.34 -1.45
C ALA A 50 -4.80 4.64 -1.97
N ILE A 51 -4.70 5.47 -3.00
CA ILE A 51 -3.43 5.89 -3.60
C ILE A 51 -2.68 6.94 -2.77
N GLY A 52 -3.34 7.52 -1.77
CA GLY A 52 -2.78 8.51 -0.87
C GLY A 52 -3.77 8.86 0.24
N GLU A 53 -3.32 9.73 1.14
CA GLU A 53 -4.12 10.25 2.25
C GLU A 53 -4.82 11.56 1.87
N SER A 54 -5.82 11.98 2.66
CA SER A 54 -6.43 13.31 2.51
C SER A 54 -5.41 14.41 2.80
N ASP A 55 -5.62 15.61 2.24
CA ASP A 55 -4.74 16.75 2.50
C ASP A 55 -4.66 17.10 4.00
N SER A 56 -5.77 16.95 4.73
CA SER A 56 -5.80 17.12 6.19
C SER A 56 -4.87 16.14 6.92
N THR A 57 -4.81 14.88 6.48
CA THR A 57 -3.96 13.83 7.07
C THR A 57 -2.51 13.94 6.61
N ARG A 58 -2.27 14.54 5.43
CA ARG A 58 -0.93 14.73 4.89
C ARG A 58 -0.21 15.92 5.54
N ASN A 59 -0.96 16.99 5.83
CA ASN A 59 -0.42 18.26 6.31
C ASN A 59 -0.34 18.36 7.84
N ASP A 60 -1.06 17.51 8.56
CA ASP A 60 -0.93 17.43 10.02
C ASP A 60 0.35 16.63 10.42
N PRO A 61 1.26 17.21 11.22
CA PRO A 61 2.53 16.56 11.56
C PRO A 61 2.38 15.22 12.31
N THR A 62 1.36 15.10 13.16
CA THR A 62 1.13 13.92 13.99
C THR A 62 0.72 12.73 13.12
N THR A 63 -0.25 12.95 12.26
CA THR A 63 -0.78 11.93 11.35
C THR A 63 0.21 11.59 10.24
N ARG A 64 1.01 12.55 9.79
CA ARG A 64 2.14 12.31 8.87
C ARG A 64 3.20 11.41 9.52
N SER A 65 3.62 11.74 10.74
CA SER A 65 4.62 10.97 11.49
C SER A 65 4.19 9.51 11.71
N ALA A 66 2.90 9.28 12.00
CA ALA A 66 2.34 7.93 12.15
C ALA A 66 2.44 7.05 10.89
N ARG A 67 2.75 7.65 9.72
CA ARG A 67 2.88 6.98 8.41
C ARG A 67 4.32 6.96 7.89
N MET A 68 5.28 7.37 8.71
CA MET A 68 6.70 7.22 8.42
C MET A 68 7.14 5.83 8.88
N PHE A 69 7.52 4.96 7.94
CA PHE A 69 7.94 3.60 8.24
C PHE A 69 9.35 3.32 7.73
N PRO A 70 10.08 2.37 8.35
CA PRO A 70 11.43 2.01 7.91
C PRO A 70 11.45 1.44 6.48
N VAL A 71 12.50 1.80 5.74
CA VAL A 71 12.84 1.20 4.44
C VAL A 71 14.38 1.08 4.33
N PRO A 72 14.91 0.21 3.46
CA PRO A 72 16.35 0.21 3.18
C PRO A 72 16.83 1.59 2.71
N THR A 73 18.06 1.96 3.06
CA THR A 73 18.65 3.24 2.66
C THR A 73 18.83 3.40 1.14
N ALA A 74 18.87 2.28 0.41
CA ALA A 74 18.84 2.25 -1.05
C ALA A 74 17.50 2.73 -1.63
N VAL A 75 16.39 2.59 -0.89
CA VAL A 75 15.05 3.08 -1.27
C VAL A 75 14.89 4.55 -0.91
N ASN A 76 15.31 4.92 0.30
CA ASN A 76 15.32 6.31 0.76
C ASN A 76 16.51 6.52 1.70
N SER A 77 17.36 7.49 1.40
CA SER A 77 18.59 7.74 2.16
C SER A 77 18.38 8.05 3.64
N SER A 78 17.19 8.54 4.03
CA SER A 78 16.83 8.75 5.45
C SER A 78 16.55 7.46 6.22
N GLY A 79 16.45 6.30 5.55
CA GLY A 79 16.05 5.03 6.15
C GLY A 79 14.55 4.92 6.46
N THR A 80 13.75 5.91 6.09
CA THR A 80 12.30 5.92 6.29
C THR A 80 11.57 6.45 5.05
N ALA A 81 10.32 6.04 4.87
CA ALA A 81 9.46 6.52 3.79
C ALA A 81 8.07 6.86 4.32
N PHE A 82 7.48 7.91 3.75
CA PHE A 82 6.09 8.28 3.99
C PHE A 82 5.18 7.37 3.16
N MET A 83 4.43 6.48 3.83
CA MET A 83 3.56 5.50 3.17
C MET A 83 2.09 5.92 3.24
N GLU A 84 1.70 6.84 2.37
CA GLU A 84 0.31 7.30 2.26
C GLU A 84 -0.60 6.33 1.50
N ALA A 85 -0.03 5.57 0.56
CA ALA A 85 -0.76 4.54 -0.16
C ALA A 85 -1.09 3.38 0.80
N HIS A 86 -2.35 2.95 0.81
CA HIS A 86 -2.80 1.90 1.71
C HIS A 86 -3.99 1.08 1.21
N ILE A 87 -4.09 -0.16 1.69
CA ILE A 87 -5.18 -1.09 1.38
C ILE A 87 -6.09 -1.21 2.60
N LYS A 88 -7.40 -0.99 2.40
CA LYS A 88 -8.47 -1.12 3.39
C LYS A 88 -8.94 -2.57 3.44
N VAL A 89 -8.22 -3.44 4.16
CA VAL A 89 -8.50 -4.89 4.27
C VAL A 89 -9.93 -5.14 4.75
N GLN A 90 -10.42 -4.30 5.66
CA GLN A 90 -11.83 -4.27 6.05
C GLN A 90 -12.31 -2.82 6.19
N ARG A 91 -13.36 -2.48 5.44
CA ARG A 91 -13.89 -1.11 5.36
C ARG A 91 -14.84 -0.72 6.49
N ARG A 92 -15.47 -1.68 7.18
CA ARG A 92 -16.50 -1.43 8.21
C ARG A 92 -16.37 -2.37 9.41
N GLY A 93 -16.57 -1.81 10.60
CA GLY A 93 -16.58 -2.53 11.88
C GLY A 93 -15.20 -2.85 12.46
N GLY A 94 -15.11 -2.93 13.79
CA GLY A 94 -13.95 -3.41 14.54
C GLY A 94 -12.63 -2.67 14.25
N LEU A 95 -11.55 -3.45 14.10
CA LEU A 95 -10.16 -2.98 13.99
C LEU A 95 -9.82 -2.23 12.69
N ALA A 96 -10.69 -2.32 11.66
CA ALA A 96 -10.52 -1.71 10.33
C ALA A 96 -9.07 -1.75 9.78
N PRO A 97 -8.45 -2.94 9.68
CA PRO A 97 -7.03 -3.03 9.40
C PRO A 97 -6.63 -2.49 8.03
N ARG A 98 -5.45 -1.89 7.98
CA ARG A 98 -4.82 -1.31 6.80
C ARG A 98 -3.45 -1.89 6.56
N ILE A 99 -3.09 -2.00 5.30
CA ILE A 99 -1.72 -2.28 4.85
C ILE A 99 -1.19 -0.99 4.23
N HIS A 100 -0.22 -0.34 4.88
CA HIS A 100 0.49 0.81 4.33
C HIS A 100 1.75 0.34 3.62
N TYR A 101 2.00 0.88 2.43
CA TYR A 101 3.11 0.45 1.60
C TYR A 101 3.70 1.61 0.79
N VAL A 102 4.93 1.42 0.31
CA VAL A 102 5.56 2.25 -0.71
C VAL A 102 5.94 1.37 -1.90
N ASP A 103 5.68 1.88 -3.10
CA ASP A 103 6.05 1.22 -4.35
C ASP A 103 7.44 1.68 -4.78
N ASP A 104 8.41 0.77 -4.69
CA ASP A 104 9.78 0.96 -5.19
C ASP A 104 10.11 -0.04 -6.32
N SER A 105 9.08 -0.57 -6.98
CA SER A 105 9.23 -1.67 -7.95
C SER A 105 10.02 -1.30 -9.21
N GLN A 106 10.20 -0.01 -9.49
CA GLN A 106 11.04 0.43 -10.61
C GLN A 106 12.53 0.47 -10.28
N GLN A 107 12.88 0.58 -9.00
CA GLN A 107 14.28 0.67 -8.55
C GLN A 107 14.73 -0.66 -7.96
N SER A 108 14.05 -1.15 -6.91
CA SER A 108 14.39 -2.41 -6.23
C SER A 108 13.65 -3.63 -6.77
N GLY A 109 12.60 -3.43 -7.57
CA GLY A 109 11.70 -4.51 -7.96
C GLY A 109 10.68 -4.90 -6.88
N MET A 110 10.64 -4.18 -5.75
CA MET A 110 9.82 -4.53 -4.59
C MET A 110 8.78 -3.47 -4.24
N VAL A 111 7.69 -3.92 -3.62
CA VAL A 111 6.82 -3.07 -2.80
C VAL A 111 7.15 -3.33 -1.34
N TYR A 112 7.41 -2.28 -0.57
CA TYR A 112 7.70 -2.39 0.86
C TYR A 112 6.44 -2.11 1.67
N VAL A 113 6.04 -3.09 2.50
CA VAL A 113 4.95 -2.93 3.47
C VAL A 113 5.54 -2.47 4.79
N GLY A 114 5.28 -1.22 5.17
CA GLY A 114 5.76 -0.65 6.43
C GLY A 114 4.84 -0.93 7.62
N TYR A 115 3.55 -1.19 7.36
CA TYR A 115 2.58 -1.43 8.42
C TYR A 115 1.42 -2.30 7.96
N PHE A 116 1.05 -3.28 8.79
CA PHE A 116 -0.20 -4.00 8.70
C PHE A 116 -0.85 -4.06 10.08
N GLY A 117 -1.96 -3.36 10.27
CA GLY A 117 -2.57 -3.26 11.59
C GLY A 117 -3.78 -2.35 11.60
N ARG A 118 -4.18 -1.89 12.78
CA ARG A 118 -5.33 -1.01 12.99
C ARG A 118 -5.22 0.27 12.16
N HIS A 119 -6.35 0.92 11.96
CA HIS A 119 -6.39 2.25 11.40
C HIS A 119 -5.46 3.22 12.18
N LEU A 120 -4.52 3.89 11.48
CA LEU A 120 -3.61 4.89 12.06
C LEU A 120 -4.36 6.19 12.43
N PRO A 121 -3.84 7.05 13.33
CA PRO A 121 -4.50 8.29 13.70
C PRO A 121 -4.94 9.16 12.50
N LEU A 122 -6.06 9.84 12.68
CA LEU A 122 -6.60 10.88 11.80
C LEU A 122 -6.47 12.25 12.47
N PRO A 123 -6.56 13.34 11.71
CA PRO A 123 -6.64 14.68 12.29
C PRO A 123 -7.85 14.77 13.22
N ASP A 124 -7.70 15.55 14.30
CA ASP A 124 -8.79 15.91 15.20
C ASP A 124 -9.91 16.70 14.49
#